data_AF-A0A2V8P7X5-F1
#
_entry.id   AF-A0A2V8P7X5-F1
#
_cell.length_a   1.000
_cell.length_b   1.000
_cell.length_c   1.000
_cell.angle_alpha   90.00
_cell.angle_beta   90.00
_cell.angle_gamma   90.00
#
_symmetry.space_group_name_H-M   'P 1'
#
loop_
_entity.id
_entity.type
_entity.pdbx_description
1 polymer ?
#
loop_
_entity_poly.entity_id
_entity_poly.type
_entity_poly.pdbx_seq_one_letter_code
_entity_poly.pdbx_strand_id
1 'polypeptide(L)' 'MRRSIVAILLIAVISTVSLTAFAQAKKADKPEKVRDVVCGMMVDKDPALSVKHSGDTYYFCSKADAEKFKKEPEKYLKKK' A
#
# COMPACT_ATOMS: atom_id res chain seq x y z
N MET A 1 33.28 -39.23 15.43
CA MET A 1 33.00 -39.03 13.98
C MET A 1 31.56 -38.61 13.69
N ARG A 2 30.51 -39.39 14.02
CA ARG A 2 29.11 -39.03 13.69
C ARG A 2 28.57 -37.75 14.36
N ARG A 3 28.98 -37.48 15.61
CA ARG A 3 28.60 -36.25 16.35
C ARG A 3 29.24 -34.98 15.79
N SER A 4 30.46 -35.09 15.25
CA SER A 4 31.19 -33.99 14.63
C SER A 4 30.60 -33.60 13.26
N ILE A 5 30.09 -34.58 12.51
CA ILE A 5 29.42 -34.35 11.21
C ILE A 5 28.11 -33.58 11.39
N VAL A 6 27.31 -33.93 12.42
CA VAL A 6 26.05 -33.23 12.74
C VAL A 6 26.30 -31.77 13.14
N ALA A 7 27.35 -31.50 13.90
CA ALA A 7 27.70 -30.13 14.29
C ALA A 7 28.14 -29.27 13.08
N ILE A 8 28.92 -29.83 12.15
CA ILE A 8 29.35 -29.13 10.93
C ILE A 8 28.17 -28.82 10.02
N LEU A 9 27.22 -29.76 9.87
CA LEU A 9 26.01 -29.55 9.07
C LEU A 9 25.10 -28.47 9.70
N LEU A 10 24.96 -28.44 11.03
CA LEU A 10 24.18 -27.40 11.71
C LEU A 10 24.81 -26.01 11.54
N ILE A 11 26.15 -25.90 11.63
CA ILE A 11 26.86 -24.63 11.44
C ILE A 11 26.73 -24.12 9.99
N ALA A 12 26.79 -25.01 9.00
CA ALA A 12 26.61 -24.67 7.58
C ALA A 12 25.18 -24.21 7.23
N VAL A 13 24.17 -24.74 7.93
CA VAL A 13 22.78 -24.30 7.78
C VAL A 13 22.57 -22.92 8.41
N ILE A 14 23.22 -22.63 9.54
CA ILE A 14 23.14 -21.31 10.18
C ILE A 14 23.77 -20.22 9.31
N SER A 15 24.91 -20.49 8.66
CA SER A 15 25.60 -19.51 7.82
C SER A 15 24.87 -19.20 6.50
N THR A 16 24.09 -20.13 5.96
CA THR A 16 23.29 -19.90 4.73
C THR A 16 22.00 -19.14 5.01
N VAL A 17 21.37 -19.33 6.18
CA VAL A 17 20.17 -18.58 6.60
C VAL A 17 20.46 -17.10 6.82
N SER A 18 21.65 -16.74 7.31
CA SER A 18 22.05 -15.34 7.48
C SER A 18 22.21 -14.57 6.17
N LEU A 19 22.53 -15.23 5.06
CA LEU A 19 22.74 -14.55 3.77
C LEU A 19 21.42 -14.16 3.08
N THR A 20 20.31 -14.85 3.37
CA THR A 20 19.00 -14.56 2.77
C THR A 20 18.14 -13.56 3.55
N ALA A 21 18.49 -13.26 4.81
CA ALA A 21 17.63 -12.48 5.71
C ALA A 21 17.81 -10.94 5.67
N PHE A 22 18.87 -10.42 5.04
CA PHE A 22 19.20 -8.97 5.10
C PHE A 22 18.80 -8.14 3.87
N ALA A 23 18.18 -8.73 2.84
CA ALA A 23 17.94 -8.03 1.57
C ALA A 23 16.62 -7.24 1.48
N GLN A 24 15.77 -7.21 2.51
CA GLN A 24 14.55 -6.42 2.46
C GLN A 24 14.78 -5.00 2.99
N ALA A 25 15.57 -4.23 2.24
CA ALA A 25 15.59 -2.79 2.35
C ALA A 25 14.25 -2.25 1.80
N LYS A 26 13.45 -1.67 2.70
CA LYS A 26 12.19 -0.99 2.39
C LYS A 26 12.37 -0.06 1.18
N LYS A 27 11.68 -0.33 0.08
CA LYS A 27 11.40 0.71 -0.92
C LYS A 27 10.56 1.77 -0.22
N ALA A 28 11.06 2.99 -0.13
CA ALA A 28 10.28 4.13 0.29
C ALA A 28 9.29 4.44 -0.84
N ASP A 29 8.04 4.04 -0.66
CA ASP A 29 6.96 4.30 -1.60
C ASP A 29 6.78 5.82 -1.72
N LYS A 30 6.97 6.34 -2.93
CA LYS A 30 6.55 7.70 -3.31
C LYS A 30 5.06 7.82 -2.96
N PRO A 31 4.56 8.95 -2.41
CA PRO A 31 3.16 9.08 -2.07
C PRO A 31 2.32 8.75 -3.30
N GLU A 32 1.59 7.65 -3.20
CA GLU A 32 0.78 7.14 -4.29
C GLU A 32 -0.37 8.11 -4.50
N LYS A 33 -0.26 8.91 -5.57
CA LYS A 33 -1.33 9.81 -5.98
C LYS A 33 -2.50 8.98 -6.48
N VAL A 34 -3.71 9.41 -6.13
CA VAL A 34 -4.96 8.75 -6.50
C VAL A 34 -5.78 9.66 -7.37
N ARG A 35 -6.66 9.07 -8.18
CA ARG A 35 -7.53 9.85 -9.06
C ARG A 35 -8.78 10.30 -8.31
N ASP A 36 -9.05 11.60 -8.33
CA ASP A 36 -10.34 12.15 -7.93
C ASP A 36 -11.42 11.69 -8.93
N VAL A 37 -12.44 10.99 -8.44
CA VAL A 37 -13.52 10.42 -9.28
C VAL A 37 -14.52 11.46 -9.81
N VAL A 38 -14.51 12.69 -9.28
CA VAL A 38 -15.38 13.79 -9.69
C VAL A 38 -14.74 14.58 -10.82
N CYS A 39 -13.50 15.04 -10.61
CA CYS A 39 -12.81 15.91 -11.57
C CYS A 39 -11.78 15.17 -12.45
N GLY A 40 -11.34 13.98 -12.05
CA GLY A 40 -10.39 13.16 -12.81
C GLY A 40 -8.91 13.50 -12.59
N MET A 41 -8.59 14.48 -11.73
CA MET A 41 -7.22 14.90 -11.43
C MET A 41 -6.52 13.94 -10.47
N MET A 42 -5.19 13.86 -10.56
CA MET A 42 -4.36 13.10 -9.61
C MET A 42 -4.10 13.95 -8.36
N VAL A 43 -4.50 13.44 -7.20
CA VAL A 43 -4.40 14.13 -5.91
C VAL A 43 -3.58 13.31 -4.93
N ASP A 44 -2.94 14.01 -3.99
CA ASP A 44 -2.30 13.36 -2.85
C ASP A 44 -3.36 12.81 -1.90
N LYS A 45 -3.03 11.74 -1.16
CA LYS A 45 -3.94 11.11 -0.19
C LYS A 45 -4.07 12.00 1.05
N ASP A 46 -4.92 13.04 0.96
CA ASP A 46 -5.25 13.91 2.10
C ASP A 46 -6.48 13.37 2.85
N PRO A 47 -6.33 12.92 4.11
CA PRO A 47 -7.46 12.46 4.91
C PRO A 47 -8.52 13.55 5.17
N ALA A 48 -8.16 14.84 5.16
CA ALA A 48 -9.11 15.95 5.32
C ALA A 48 -10.05 16.12 4.12
N LEU A 49 -9.62 15.67 2.94
CA LEU A 49 -10.38 15.67 1.69
C LEU A 49 -10.71 14.24 1.25
N SER A 50 -11.10 13.39 2.20
CA SER A 50 -11.45 11.99 1.94
C SER A 50 -12.89 11.65 2.32
N VAL A 51 -13.45 10.65 1.64
CA VAL A 51 -14.79 10.11 1.91
C VAL A 51 -14.74 8.59 1.85
N LYS A 52 -15.26 7.93 2.89
CA LYS A 52 -15.46 6.49 2.90
C LYS A 52 -16.78 6.13 2.25
N HIS A 53 -16.76 5.20 1.31
CA HIS A 53 -17.96 4.68 0.65
C HIS A 53 -17.73 3.22 0.24
N SER A 54 -18.67 2.33 0.61
CA SER A 54 -18.62 0.89 0.26
C SER A 54 -17.33 0.16 0.68
N GLY A 55 -16.72 0.58 1.79
CA GLY A 55 -15.47 0.00 2.31
C GLY A 55 -14.20 0.65 1.76
N ASP A 56 -14.30 1.44 0.69
CA ASP A 56 -13.17 2.15 0.09
C ASP A 56 -13.07 3.59 0.58
N THR A 57 -11.85 4.15 0.56
CA THR A 57 -11.60 5.57 0.84
C THR A 57 -11.26 6.30 -0.45
N TYR A 58 -12.09 7.27 -0.79
CA TYR A 58 -11.91 8.15 -1.95
C TYR A 58 -11.30 9.48 -1.51
N TYR A 59 -10.47 10.08 -2.36
CA TYR A 59 -9.77 11.33 -2.09
C TYR A 59 -10.08 12.35 -3.19
N PHE A 60 -10.16 13.62 -2.80
CA PHE A 60 -10.67 14.69 -3.65
C PHE A 60 -9.72 15.89 -3.66
N CYS A 61 -9.73 16.66 -4.76
CA CYS A 61 -8.92 17.86 -4.87
C CYS A 61 -9.46 19.03 -4.03
N SER A 62 -10.76 18.97 -3.66
CA SER A 62 -11.45 20.02 -2.94
C SER A 62 -12.58 19.49 -2.06
N LYS A 63 -13.01 20.29 -1.08
CA LYS A 63 -14.19 19.99 -0.26
C LYS A 63 -15.46 19.91 -1.11
N ALA A 64 -15.57 20.75 -2.15
CA ALA A 64 -16.72 20.78 -3.03
C ALA A 64 -16.89 19.45 -3.78
N ASP A 65 -15.80 18.84 -4.23
CA ASP A 65 -15.86 17.55 -4.93
C ASP A 65 -16.15 16.39 -3.97
N ALA A 66 -15.59 16.42 -2.75
CA ALA A 66 -15.97 15.49 -1.70
C ALA A 66 -17.48 15.57 -1.38
N GLU A 67 -18.06 16.78 -1.32
CA GLU A 67 -19.50 16.97 -1.10
C GLU A 67 -20.36 16.48 -2.26
N LYS A 68 -19.97 16.75 -3.52
CA LYS A 68 -20.66 16.21 -4.70
C LYS A 68 -20.66 14.69 -4.66
N PHE A 69 -19.51 14.08 -4.35
CA PHE A 69 -19.41 12.63 -4.21
C PHE A 69 -20.27 12.09 -3.08
N LYS A 70 -20.35 12.75 -1.91
CA LYS A 70 -21.25 12.35 -0.82
C LYS A 70 -22.73 12.37 -1.21
N LYS A 71 -23.14 13.31 -2.08
CA LYS A 71 -24.53 13.45 -2.53
C LYS A 71 -24.92 12.38 -3.54
N GLU A 72 -24.04 12.07 -4.49
CA GLU A 72 -24.33 11.14 -5.59
C GLU A 72 -23.16 10.17 -5.85
N PRO A 73 -22.74 9.32 -4.90
CA PRO A 73 -21.52 8.52 -5.04
C PRO A 73 -21.61 7.55 -6.22
N GLU A 74 -22.76 6.90 -6.40
CA GLU A 74 -22.99 5.95 -7.50
C GLU A 74 -22.79 6.58 -8.88
N LYS A 75 -23.10 7.87 -9.05
CA LYS A 75 -22.92 8.58 -10.33
C LYS A 75 -21.46 8.66 -10.75
N TYR A 76 -20.56 8.83 -9.78
CA TYR A 76 -19.13 8.94 -10.00
C TYR A 76 -18.45 7.56 -10.05
N LEU A 77 -19.03 6.54 -9.41
CA LEU A 77 -18.51 5.16 -9.41
C LEU A 77 -18.99 4.30 -10.58
N LYS A 78 -20.04 4.73 -11.31
CA LYS A 78 -20.55 4.03 -12.51
C LYS A 78 -19.57 4.00 -13.69
N LYS A 79 -18.46 4.75 -13.64
CA LYS A 79 -17.39 4.70 -14.63
C LYS A 79 -16.39 3.59 -14.28
N LYS A 80 -16.71 2.35 -14.59
CA LYS A 80 -15.72 1.27 -14.75
C LYS A 80 -15.88 0.65 -16.12
#